data_AF-A0A1W1VWS2-F1
#
_entry.id   AF-A0A1W1VWS2-F1
#
_cell.length_a   1.000
_cell.length_b   1.000
_cell.length_c   1.000
_cell.angle_alpha   90.00
_cell.angle_beta   90.00
_cell.angle_gamma   90.00
#
_symmetry.space_group_name_H-M   'P 1'
#
loop_
_entity.id
_entity.type
_entity.pdbx_description
1 polymer ?
#
loop_
_entity_poly.entity_id
_entity_poly.type
_entity_poly.pdbx_seq_one_letter_code
_entity_poly.pdbx_strand_id
1 'polypeptide(L)'
;MKDTRVPKPETIIVETGYRPLLKMLDGEPLPEDIKARIIDATEQLGYPLFVRTDMASGKHDWQNSCYVASSAKLWSNIYRVVEFNEIADILGLQPEALVFRKYIPLEAAFKAFYGRMPVAKERRYFVRDGKVECHHPYWVAEAIGEWWYRVNDLAVKYPDKIGLLPENWPSILAELNRETPEEVELLTAYAEEIGRAIGEGYWSVDFAKGQDGVWYFIDMAEGEQSWHPDHEP
;
A
#
# COMPACT_ATOMS: atom_id res chain seq x y z
N MET A 1 15.50 -7.56 -1.71
CA MET A 1 15.25 -8.33 -2.95
C MET A 1 15.85 -7.59 -4.14
N LYS A 2 17.07 -7.93 -4.57
CA LYS A 2 17.76 -7.20 -5.65
C LYS A 2 17.67 -7.86 -7.04
N ASP A 3 17.35 -9.15 -7.13
CA ASP A 3 17.43 -9.91 -8.40
C ASP A 3 16.11 -10.56 -8.82
N THR A 4 15.04 -9.76 -8.96
CA THR A 4 13.83 -10.21 -9.68
C THR A 4 13.56 -9.32 -10.88
N ARG A 5 13.12 -9.93 -11.97
CA ARG A 5 12.67 -9.25 -13.21
C ARG A 5 11.23 -8.74 -13.08
N VAL A 6 10.54 -9.12 -12.01
CA VAL A 6 9.19 -8.63 -11.71
C VAL A 6 9.20 -7.09 -11.61
N PRO A 7 8.35 -6.40 -12.40
CA PRO A 7 8.21 -4.95 -12.33
C PRO A 7 7.86 -4.50 -10.92
N LYS A 8 8.52 -3.44 -10.45
CA LYS A 8 8.31 -2.84 -9.13
C LYS A 8 8.62 -1.35 -9.21
N PRO A 9 7.97 -0.50 -8.41
CA PRO A 9 8.33 0.91 -8.35
C PRO A 9 9.79 1.09 -7.93
N GLU A 10 10.45 2.06 -8.54
CA GLU A 10 11.73 2.56 -8.02
C GLU A 10 11.55 2.95 -6.55
N THR A 11 12.42 2.43 -5.69
CA THR A 11 12.26 2.48 -4.23
C THR A 11 13.56 2.92 -3.59
N ILE A 12 13.47 3.89 -2.68
CA ILE A 12 14.57 4.33 -1.82
C ILE A 12 14.14 4.14 -0.37
N ILE A 13 14.98 3.47 0.41
CA ILE A 13 14.75 3.25 1.84
C ILE A 13 15.69 4.17 2.62
N VAL A 14 15.11 4.97 3.52
CA VAL A 14 15.85 5.80 4.46
C VAL A 14 15.68 5.18 5.84
N GLU A 15 16.72 4.49 6.30
CA GLU A 15 16.82 4.05 7.70
C GLU A 15 16.86 5.28 8.61
N THR A 16 15.87 5.39 9.50
CA THR A 16 15.70 6.53 10.39
C THR A 16 15.97 6.16 11.85
N GLY A 17 15.79 4.90 12.20
CA GLY A 17 15.62 4.49 13.58
C GLY A 17 14.19 4.78 14.08
N TYR A 18 13.68 3.95 14.98
CA TYR A 18 12.36 4.15 15.58
C TYR A 18 12.28 5.42 16.43
N ARG A 19 13.27 5.64 17.29
CA ARG A 19 13.24 6.75 18.26
C ARG A 19 13.15 8.14 17.62
N PRO A 20 13.88 8.46 16.54
CA PRO A 20 13.68 9.73 15.82
C PRO A 20 12.28 9.90 15.24
N LEU A 21 11.67 8.85 14.70
CA LEU A 21 10.29 8.91 14.18
C LEU A 21 9.29 9.16 15.30
N LEU A 22 9.44 8.47 16.45
CA LEU A 22 8.58 8.67 17.61
C LEU A 22 8.66 10.12 18.14
N LYS A 23 9.87 10.63 18.35
CA LYS A 23 10.11 12.01 18.83
C LYS A 23 9.53 13.08 17.91
N MET A 24 9.45 12.80 16.60
CA MET A 24 8.81 13.71 15.64
C MET A 24 7.32 13.92 15.96
N LEU A 25 6.65 12.92 16.52
CA LEU A 25 5.24 13.05 16.94
C LEU A 25 5.08 13.99 18.16
N ASP A 26 6.12 14.12 18.98
CA ASP A 26 6.19 15.09 20.09
C ASP A 26 6.61 16.50 19.63
N GLY A 27 6.75 16.71 18.31
CA GLY A 27 7.17 17.99 17.73
C GLY A 27 8.69 18.22 17.77
N GLU A 28 9.49 17.23 18.15
CA GLU A 28 10.94 17.33 18.00
C GLU A 28 11.33 17.22 16.51
N PRO A 29 12.29 18.02 16.02
CA PRO A 29 12.77 17.87 14.65
C PRO A 29 13.51 16.53 14.47
N LEU A 30 13.34 15.90 13.31
CA LEU A 30 14.22 14.82 12.86
C LEU A 30 15.69 15.31 12.84
N PRO A 31 16.67 14.44 13.12
CA PRO A 31 18.09 14.71 12.88
C PRO A 31 18.35 15.24 11.46
N GLU A 32 19.25 16.21 11.33
CA GLU A 32 19.50 16.89 10.05
C GLU A 32 20.05 15.96 8.97
N ASP A 33 20.81 14.93 9.34
CA ASP A 33 21.29 13.90 8.42
C ASP A 33 20.14 13.03 7.88
N ILE A 34 19.16 12.69 8.71
CA ILE A 34 17.95 11.97 8.28
C ILE A 34 17.11 12.86 7.35
N LYS A 35 16.92 14.14 7.71
CA LYS A 35 16.19 15.08 6.85
C LYS A 35 16.84 15.23 5.48
N ALA A 36 18.17 15.37 5.44
CA ALA A 36 18.92 15.48 4.18
C ALA A 36 18.70 14.23 3.30
N ARG A 37 18.82 13.03 3.87
CA ARG A 37 18.58 11.76 3.14
C ARG A 37 17.14 11.64 2.63
N ILE A 38 16.16 12.12 3.39
CA ILE A 38 14.75 12.16 2.95
C ILE A 38 14.61 13.11 1.75
N ILE A 39 15.18 14.31 1.83
CA ILE A 39 15.14 15.30 0.74
C ILE A 39 15.79 14.72 -0.52
N ASP A 40 17.01 14.19 -0.40
CA ASP A 40 17.73 13.55 -1.51
C ASP A 40 16.91 12.43 -2.16
N ALA A 41 16.26 11.58 -1.36
CA ALA A 41 15.41 10.51 -1.86
C ALA A 41 14.21 11.06 -2.66
N THR A 42 13.58 12.13 -2.18
CA THR A 42 12.44 12.76 -2.86
C THR A 42 12.85 13.51 -4.13
N GLU A 43 14.03 14.12 -4.16
CA GLU A 43 14.57 14.79 -5.34
C GLU A 43 14.92 13.78 -6.43
N GLN A 44 15.47 12.62 -6.05
CA GLN A 44 15.77 11.53 -6.98
C GLN A 44 14.50 10.93 -7.61
N LEU A 45 13.46 10.69 -6.82
CA LEU A 45 12.22 10.05 -7.31
C LEU A 45 11.27 11.04 -8.02
N GLY A 46 11.30 12.31 -7.60
CA GLY A 46 10.34 13.33 -8.03
C GLY A 46 8.95 13.15 -7.40
N TYR A 47 8.05 14.09 -7.72
CA TYR A 47 6.65 14.08 -7.27
C TYR A 47 5.68 13.86 -8.45
N PRO A 48 4.50 13.26 -8.21
CA PRO A 48 4.07 12.67 -6.94
C PRO A 48 4.87 11.40 -6.58
N LEU A 49 4.94 11.09 -5.29
CA LEU A 49 5.56 9.86 -4.79
C LEU A 49 4.66 9.17 -3.75
N PHE A 50 4.96 7.90 -3.48
CA PHE A 50 4.32 7.14 -2.42
C PHE A 50 5.30 6.97 -1.24
N VAL A 51 4.83 7.25 -0.02
CA VAL A 51 5.61 7.06 1.22
C VAL A 51 4.93 6.08 2.14
N ARG A 52 5.71 5.24 2.81
CA ARG A 52 5.27 4.34 3.87
C ARG A 52 6.40 4.15 4.89
N THR A 53 6.11 3.50 6.01
CA THR A 53 7.19 2.89 6.79
C THR A 53 7.50 1.50 6.25
N ASP A 54 8.57 0.90 6.74
CA ASP A 54 8.86 -0.53 6.60
C ASP A 54 7.73 -1.43 7.12
N MET A 55 6.86 -0.92 8.00
CA MET A 55 5.72 -1.66 8.55
C MET A 55 4.41 -1.41 7.79
N ALA A 56 3.94 -0.16 7.67
CA ALA A 56 2.64 0.15 7.06
C ALA A 56 2.55 1.54 6.41
N SER A 57 1.49 1.76 5.65
CA SER A 57 1.33 2.94 4.77
C SER A 57 0.12 3.84 5.07
N GLY A 58 -0.72 3.51 6.04
CA GLY A 58 -1.89 4.33 6.38
C GLY A 58 -2.85 4.59 5.20
N LYS A 59 -3.03 3.62 4.30
CA LYS A 59 -3.74 3.80 3.02
C LYS A 59 -5.17 4.32 3.15
N HIS A 60 -5.84 4.07 4.28
CA HIS A 60 -7.20 4.54 4.53
C HIS A 60 -7.33 6.07 4.71
N ASP A 61 -6.23 6.82 4.73
CA ASP A 61 -6.20 8.29 4.65
C ASP A 61 -5.30 8.80 3.50
N TRP A 62 -5.33 8.07 2.37
CA TRP A 62 -4.37 8.11 1.26
C TRP A 62 -3.78 9.49 0.90
N GLN A 63 -4.62 10.49 0.57
CA GLN A 63 -4.17 11.84 0.18
C GLN A 63 -3.40 12.58 1.27
N ASN A 64 -3.68 12.28 2.53
CA ASN A 64 -3.07 12.94 3.68
C ASN A 64 -1.92 12.12 4.26
N SER A 65 -1.80 10.83 3.93
CA SER A 65 -0.77 9.92 4.43
C SER A 65 0.22 9.51 3.32
N CYS A 66 0.00 8.40 2.63
CA CYS A 66 1.00 7.79 1.77
C CYS A 66 1.14 8.42 0.38
N TYR A 67 0.19 9.24 -0.09
CA TYR A 67 0.32 9.94 -1.37
C TYR A 67 0.86 11.36 -1.22
N VAL A 68 2.12 11.56 -1.60
CA VAL A 68 2.78 12.86 -1.52
C VAL A 68 2.70 13.55 -2.87
N ALA A 69 1.74 14.47 -3.00
CA ALA A 69 1.49 15.17 -4.26
C ALA A 69 2.59 16.18 -4.66
N SER A 70 3.32 16.71 -3.67
CA SER A 70 4.35 17.73 -3.88
C SER A 70 5.26 17.86 -2.65
N SER A 71 6.38 18.57 -2.78
CA SER A 71 7.29 18.88 -1.67
C SER A 71 6.61 19.60 -0.52
N ALA A 72 5.63 20.46 -0.80
CA ALA A 72 4.84 21.16 0.22
C ALA A 72 4.00 20.21 1.11
N LYS A 73 3.77 18.98 0.66
CA LYS A 73 3.01 17.95 1.39
C LYS A 73 3.90 16.94 2.11
N LEU A 74 5.19 16.88 1.77
CA LEU A 74 6.10 15.83 2.24
C LEU A 74 6.04 15.59 3.75
N TRP A 75 6.29 16.63 4.54
CA TRP A 75 6.41 16.49 5.99
C TRP A 75 5.08 16.16 6.67
N SER A 76 3.97 16.75 6.21
CA SER A 76 2.65 16.42 6.75
C SER A 76 2.28 14.97 6.47
N ASN A 77 2.64 14.46 5.29
CA ASN A 77 2.38 13.10 4.89
C ASN A 77 3.26 12.08 5.63
N ILE A 78 4.56 12.38 5.80
CA ILE A 78 5.45 11.57 6.66
C ILE A 78 4.91 11.51 8.09
N TYR A 79 4.53 12.65 8.67
CA TYR A 79 3.94 12.69 10.01
C TYR A 79 2.71 11.78 10.11
N ARG A 80 1.78 11.86 9.14
CA ARG A 80 0.56 11.04 9.13
C ARG A 80 0.83 9.55 9.00
N VAL A 81 1.83 9.17 8.20
CA VAL A 81 2.22 7.76 8.08
C VAL A 81 2.85 7.25 9.38
N VAL A 82 3.70 8.04 10.03
CA VAL A 82 4.31 7.65 11.32
C VAL A 82 3.24 7.58 12.41
N GLU A 83 2.38 8.59 12.54
CA GLU A 83 1.25 8.61 13.47
C GLU A 83 0.35 7.37 13.30
N PHE A 84 0.03 7.01 12.05
CA PHE A 84 -0.76 5.81 11.77
C PHE A 84 -0.09 4.53 12.31
N ASN A 85 1.23 4.39 12.14
CA ASN A 85 1.96 3.21 12.61
C ASN A 85 2.00 3.12 14.14
N GLU A 86 2.05 4.25 14.85
CA GLU A 86 2.05 4.26 16.32
C GLU A 86 0.69 3.92 16.92
N ILE A 87 -0.42 4.21 16.22
CA ILE A 87 -1.78 3.92 16.72
C ILE A 87 -2.36 2.59 16.20
N ALA A 88 -1.64 1.88 15.33
CA ALA A 88 -2.13 0.65 14.70
C ALA A 88 -2.13 -0.56 15.64
N ASP A 89 -1.36 -0.54 16.73
CA ASP A 89 -1.30 -1.60 17.75
C ASP A 89 -1.07 -1.00 19.16
N ILE A 90 -1.29 -1.78 20.22
CA ILE A 90 -1.18 -1.39 21.63
C ILE A 90 0.21 -0.79 21.96
N LEU A 91 1.26 -1.28 21.30
CA LEU A 91 2.64 -0.82 21.46
C LEU A 91 3.18 -0.04 20.24
N GLY A 92 2.31 0.30 19.28
CA GLY A 92 2.72 0.77 17.95
C GLY A 92 3.44 -0.31 17.12
N LEU A 93 3.64 -0.03 15.84
CA LEU A 93 4.36 -0.94 14.92
C LEU A 93 5.89 -0.76 14.95
N GLN A 94 6.39 0.24 15.67
CA GLN A 94 7.81 0.52 15.87
C GLN A 94 8.64 0.54 14.57
N PRO A 95 8.26 1.37 13.58
CA PRO A 95 8.94 1.42 12.29
C PRO A 95 10.39 1.91 12.43
N GLU A 96 11.32 1.30 11.70
CA GLU A 96 12.75 1.65 11.72
C GLU A 96 13.20 2.43 10.48
N ALA A 97 12.35 2.47 9.44
CA ALA A 97 12.67 3.14 8.19
C ALA A 97 11.46 3.80 7.53
N LEU A 98 11.74 4.82 6.72
CA LEU A 98 10.82 5.38 5.73
C LEU A 98 11.15 4.83 4.35
N VAL A 99 10.13 4.40 3.63
CA VAL A 99 10.24 3.84 2.29
C VAL A 99 9.55 4.78 1.31
N PHE A 100 10.34 5.34 0.39
CA PHE A 100 9.88 6.23 -0.68
C PHE A 100 9.84 5.48 -1.99
N ARG A 101 8.75 5.62 -2.73
CA ARG A 101 8.54 4.92 -3.99
C ARG A 101 8.07 5.88 -5.06
N LYS A 102 8.59 5.72 -6.27
CA LYS A 102 8.04 6.40 -7.45
C LYS A 102 6.56 6.07 -7.57
N TYR A 103 5.72 7.09 -7.71
CA TYR A 103 4.29 6.88 -7.81
C TYR A 103 3.94 6.21 -9.14
N ILE A 104 3.10 5.17 -9.06
CA ILE A 104 2.52 4.48 -10.21
C ILE A 104 1.04 4.87 -10.26
N PRO A 105 0.57 5.54 -11.33
CA PRO A 105 -0.86 5.72 -11.57
C PRO A 105 -1.51 4.36 -11.77
N LEU A 106 -2.35 3.94 -10.83
CA LEU A 106 -3.02 2.63 -10.88
C LEU A 106 -4.33 2.68 -11.68
N GLU A 107 -4.69 1.53 -12.27
CA GLU A 107 -5.99 1.29 -12.88
C GLU A 107 -7.04 1.18 -11.76
N ALA A 108 -7.61 2.33 -11.37
CA ALA A 108 -8.59 2.45 -10.30
C ALA A 108 -10.01 2.65 -10.84
N ALA A 109 -10.96 1.92 -10.24
CA ALA A 109 -12.36 1.97 -10.66
C ALA A 109 -13.16 3.07 -9.92
N PHE A 110 -12.85 3.30 -8.66
CA PHE A 110 -13.46 4.35 -7.83
C PHE A 110 -12.53 4.73 -6.68
N LYS A 111 -12.98 5.64 -5.81
CA LYS A 111 -12.26 6.04 -4.59
C LYS A 111 -13.09 5.70 -3.36
N ALA A 112 -12.45 5.15 -2.34
CA ALA A 112 -13.03 4.81 -1.05
C ALA A 112 -12.20 5.40 0.10
N PHE A 113 -12.62 5.16 1.34
CA PHE A 113 -11.91 5.55 2.57
C PHE A 113 -11.73 7.07 2.76
N TYR A 114 -11.15 7.45 3.90
CA TYR A 114 -10.68 8.82 4.09
C TYR A 114 -9.50 9.09 3.17
N GLY A 115 -9.22 10.36 2.88
CA GLY A 115 -8.17 10.74 1.95
C GLY A 115 -8.39 10.22 0.53
N ARG A 116 -9.61 9.80 0.18
CA ARG A 116 -10.05 9.42 -1.18
C ARG A 116 -9.14 8.38 -1.84
N MET A 117 -8.85 7.30 -1.13
CA MET A 117 -8.02 6.20 -1.59
C MET A 117 -8.53 5.59 -2.90
N PRO A 118 -7.71 5.52 -3.97
CA PRO A 118 -8.07 4.79 -5.18
C PRO A 118 -8.21 3.29 -4.90
N VAL A 119 -9.35 2.71 -5.26
CA VAL A 119 -9.58 1.26 -5.24
C VAL A 119 -9.15 0.73 -6.60
N ALA A 120 -7.94 0.16 -6.65
CA ALA A 120 -7.27 -0.26 -7.87
C ALA A 120 -7.37 -1.77 -8.12
N LYS A 121 -7.08 -2.16 -9.37
CA LYS A 121 -6.98 -3.57 -9.74
C LYS A 121 -5.75 -4.18 -9.06
N GLU A 122 -5.99 -4.80 -7.91
CA GLU A 122 -4.97 -5.37 -7.02
C GLU A 122 -5.25 -6.85 -6.73
N ARG A 123 -4.19 -7.65 -6.59
CA ARG A 123 -4.24 -9.09 -6.31
C ARG A 123 -3.25 -9.45 -5.22
N ARG A 124 -3.60 -10.48 -4.45
CA ARG A 124 -2.78 -11.05 -3.39
C ARG A 124 -2.53 -12.52 -3.68
N TYR A 125 -1.27 -12.91 -3.73
CA TYR A 125 -0.85 -14.29 -3.93
C TYR A 125 -0.16 -14.79 -2.67
N PHE A 126 -0.55 -15.97 -2.21
CA PHE A 126 0.09 -16.63 -1.08
C PHE A 126 1.07 -17.67 -1.60
N VAL A 127 2.31 -17.55 -1.14
CA VAL A 127 3.46 -18.31 -1.64
C VAL A 127 4.13 -19.02 -0.47
N ARG A 128 4.26 -20.34 -0.56
CA ARG A 128 5.02 -21.16 0.39
C ARG A 128 6.21 -21.78 -0.32
N ASP A 129 7.41 -21.55 0.23
CA ASP A 129 8.66 -22.16 -0.25
C ASP A 129 8.86 -22.00 -1.78
N GLY A 130 8.53 -20.81 -2.29
CA GLY A 130 8.66 -20.47 -3.72
C GLY A 130 7.54 -20.99 -4.63
N LYS A 131 6.45 -21.53 -4.07
CA LYS A 131 5.28 -22.04 -4.79
C LYS A 131 3.99 -21.34 -4.36
N VAL A 132 3.18 -20.95 -5.34
CA VAL A 132 1.86 -20.35 -5.07
C VAL A 132 0.92 -21.43 -4.53
N GLU A 133 0.29 -21.16 -3.40
CA GLU A 133 -0.75 -22.01 -2.81
C GLU A 133 -2.15 -21.57 -3.27
N CYS A 134 -2.38 -20.25 -3.27
CA CYS A 134 -3.65 -19.65 -3.66
C CYS A 134 -3.47 -18.17 -4.01
N HIS A 135 -4.51 -17.58 -4.60
CA HIS A 135 -4.57 -16.15 -4.90
C HIS A 135 -5.98 -15.62 -4.69
N HIS A 136 -6.08 -14.35 -4.33
CA HIS A 136 -7.32 -13.69 -3.95
C HIS A 136 -7.34 -12.25 -4.46
N PRO A 137 -8.53 -11.66 -4.70
CA PRO A 137 -8.64 -10.22 -4.84
C PRO A 137 -8.17 -9.52 -3.56
N TYR A 138 -7.47 -8.40 -3.70
CA TYR A 138 -7.04 -7.61 -2.54
C TYR A 138 -8.22 -6.91 -1.84
N TRP A 139 -9.22 -6.47 -2.62
CA TRP A 139 -10.35 -5.69 -2.14
C TRP A 139 -11.55 -6.56 -1.81
N VAL A 140 -11.96 -6.55 -0.55
CA VAL A 140 -13.13 -7.29 -0.05
C VAL A 140 -14.35 -6.38 -0.01
N ALA A 141 -15.45 -6.83 -0.60
CA ALA A 141 -16.69 -6.05 -0.67
C ALA A 141 -17.23 -5.70 0.73
N GLU A 142 -17.14 -6.64 1.67
CA GLU A 142 -17.62 -6.45 3.04
C GLU A 142 -16.89 -5.32 3.76
N ALA A 143 -15.55 -5.27 3.68
CA ALA A 143 -14.76 -4.19 4.29
C ALA A 143 -15.12 -2.80 3.74
N ILE A 144 -15.30 -2.69 2.41
CA ILE A 144 -15.72 -1.43 1.77
C ILE A 144 -17.16 -1.07 2.15
N GLY A 145 -18.06 -2.05 2.18
CA GLY A 145 -19.47 -1.89 2.52
C GLY A 145 -19.69 -1.45 3.96
N GLU A 146 -19.01 -2.10 4.92
CA GLU A 146 -19.05 -1.73 6.33
C GLU A 146 -18.54 -0.32 6.57
N TRP A 147 -17.41 0.04 5.94
CA TRP A 147 -16.89 1.40 6.02
C TRP A 147 -17.90 2.39 5.46
N TRP A 148 -18.45 2.12 4.27
CA TRP A 148 -19.39 3.00 3.59
C TRP A 148 -20.66 3.24 4.40
N TYR A 149 -21.21 2.18 5.01
CA TYR A 149 -22.38 2.27 5.89
C TYR A 149 -22.16 3.26 7.04
N ARG A 150 -20.94 3.37 7.56
CA ARG A 150 -20.62 4.25 8.70
C ARG A 150 -20.39 5.72 8.30
N VAL A 151 -20.05 6.01 7.03
CA VAL A 151 -19.55 7.34 6.63
C VAL A 151 -20.26 7.97 5.43
N ASN A 152 -21.28 7.34 4.84
CA ASN A 152 -21.95 7.82 3.63
C ASN A 152 -22.43 9.29 3.73
N ASP A 153 -23.09 9.68 4.83
CA ASP A 153 -23.58 11.05 5.07
C ASP A 153 -22.41 12.04 5.16
N LEU A 154 -21.30 11.62 5.78
CA LEU A 154 -20.07 12.41 5.86
C LEU A 154 -19.41 12.56 4.49
N ALA A 155 -19.44 11.52 3.66
CA ALA A 155 -18.88 11.56 2.32
C ALA A 155 -19.64 12.53 1.41
N VAL A 156 -20.97 12.60 1.53
CA VAL A 156 -21.79 13.62 0.85
C VAL A 156 -21.45 15.02 1.33
N LYS A 157 -21.23 15.19 2.64
CA LYS A 157 -20.88 16.49 3.23
C LYS A 157 -19.45 16.95 2.92
N TYR A 158 -18.50 16.01 2.79
CA TYR A 158 -17.08 16.29 2.61
C TYR A 158 -16.45 15.47 1.46
N PRO A 159 -16.91 15.65 0.20
CA PRO A 159 -16.52 14.82 -0.94
C PRO A 159 -15.05 14.99 -1.34
N ASP A 160 -14.41 16.08 -0.90
CA ASP A 160 -12.98 16.32 -1.12
C ASP A 160 -12.07 15.63 -0.10
N LYS A 161 -12.64 15.09 0.98
CA LYS A 161 -11.89 14.42 2.05
C LYS A 161 -12.18 12.93 2.16
N ILE A 162 -13.34 12.49 1.68
CA ILE A 162 -13.84 11.13 1.84
C ILE A 162 -14.24 10.60 0.46
N GLY A 163 -13.87 9.36 0.14
CA GLY A 163 -14.27 8.72 -1.12
C GLY A 163 -15.79 8.57 -1.21
N LEU A 164 -16.42 9.17 -2.21
CA LEU A 164 -17.83 8.97 -2.50
C LEU A 164 -17.98 7.73 -3.37
N LEU A 165 -18.58 6.66 -2.83
CA LEU A 165 -18.81 5.43 -3.59
C LEU A 165 -19.89 5.64 -4.66
N PRO A 166 -19.69 5.14 -5.89
CA PRO A 166 -20.78 5.03 -6.87
C PRO A 166 -21.95 4.20 -6.33
N GLU A 167 -23.18 4.49 -6.77
CA GLU A 167 -24.37 3.73 -6.32
C GLU A 167 -24.25 2.23 -6.61
N ASN A 168 -23.63 1.86 -7.74
CA ASN A 168 -23.40 0.49 -8.18
C ASN A 168 -21.97 -0.01 -7.85
N TRP A 169 -21.32 0.54 -6.83
CA TRP A 169 -19.96 0.14 -6.44
C TRP A 169 -19.77 -1.38 -6.24
N PRO A 170 -20.75 -2.18 -5.72
CA PRO A 170 -20.52 -3.61 -5.57
C PRO A 170 -20.29 -4.32 -6.89
N SER A 171 -21.04 -3.95 -7.93
CA SER A 171 -20.87 -4.50 -9.28
C SER A 171 -19.57 -4.05 -9.92
N ILE A 172 -19.18 -2.78 -9.71
CA ILE A 172 -17.89 -2.26 -10.18
C ILE A 172 -16.73 -3.02 -9.53
N LEU A 173 -16.82 -3.27 -8.22
CA LEU A 173 -15.81 -4.01 -7.48
C LEU A 173 -15.75 -5.48 -7.92
N ALA A 174 -16.90 -6.13 -8.14
CA ALA A 174 -16.95 -7.49 -8.64
C ALA A 174 -16.27 -7.63 -10.01
N GLU A 175 -16.45 -6.66 -10.90
CA GLU A 175 -15.73 -6.61 -12.18
C GLU A 175 -14.23 -6.37 -11.98
N LEU A 176 -13.85 -5.41 -11.12
CA LEU A 176 -12.45 -5.11 -10.79
C LEU A 176 -11.71 -6.32 -10.22
N ASN A 177 -12.40 -7.13 -9.41
CA ASN A 177 -11.87 -8.33 -8.77
C ASN A 177 -11.80 -9.54 -9.70
N ARG A 178 -12.44 -9.50 -10.89
CA ARG A 178 -12.36 -10.60 -11.84
C ARG A 178 -10.94 -10.75 -12.38
N GLU A 179 -10.39 -11.95 -12.28
CA GLU A 179 -9.13 -12.34 -12.93
C GLU A 179 -9.40 -13.04 -14.25
N THR A 180 -8.55 -12.76 -15.23
CA THR A 180 -8.49 -13.53 -16.48
C THR A 180 -7.46 -14.66 -16.35
N PRO A 181 -7.56 -15.76 -17.11
CA PRO A 181 -6.56 -16.82 -17.10
C PRO A 181 -5.14 -16.32 -17.36
N GLU A 182 -4.98 -15.35 -18.26
CA GLU A 182 -3.70 -14.74 -18.62
C GLU A 182 -3.11 -13.92 -17.46
N GLU A 183 -3.98 -13.24 -16.69
CA GLU A 183 -3.57 -12.53 -15.47
C GLU A 183 -3.10 -13.51 -14.39
N VAL A 184 -3.82 -14.63 -14.19
CA VAL A 184 -3.44 -15.66 -13.21
C VAL A 184 -2.10 -16.31 -13.59
N GLU A 185 -1.90 -16.66 -14.85
CA GLU A 185 -0.65 -17.24 -15.34
C GLU A 185 0.54 -16.29 -15.09
N LEU A 186 0.40 -15.02 -15.47
CA LEU A 186 1.43 -14.00 -15.30
C LEU A 186 1.77 -13.77 -13.82
N LEU A 187 0.76 -13.55 -12.98
CA LEU A 187 0.96 -13.21 -11.58
C LEU A 187 1.44 -14.41 -10.76
N THR A 188 1.04 -15.64 -11.12
CA THR A 188 1.61 -16.86 -10.56
C THR A 188 3.11 -16.94 -10.84
N ALA A 189 3.52 -16.69 -12.09
CA ALA A 189 4.94 -16.71 -12.45
C ALA A 189 5.75 -15.64 -11.68
N TYR A 190 5.19 -14.44 -11.52
CA TYR A 190 5.80 -13.38 -10.72
C TYR A 190 5.92 -13.74 -9.23
N ALA A 191 4.84 -14.26 -8.64
CA ALA A 191 4.78 -14.63 -7.24
C ALA A 191 5.77 -15.76 -6.92
N GLU A 192 5.86 -16.78 -7.78
CA GLU A 192 6.86 -17.83 -7.61
C GLU A 192 8.30 -17.33 -7.82
N GLU A 193 8.55 -16.41 -8.76
CA GLU A 193 9.89 -15.81 -8.94
C GLU A 193 10.31 -15.05 -7.67
N ILE A 194 9.40 -14.26 -7.10
CA ILE A 194 9.61 -13.55 -5.83
C ILE A 194 9.84 -14.54 -4.69
N GLY A 195 8.99 -15.56 -4.54
CA GLY A 195 9.12 -16.56 -3.49
C GLY A 195 10.46 -17.29 -3.55
N ARG A 196 10.90 -17.73 -4.74
CA ARG A 196 12.22 -18.35 -4.91
C ARG A 196 13.37 -17.42 -4.56
N ALA A 197 13.22 -16.11 -4.83
CA ALA A 197 14.26 -15.13 -4.53
C ALA A 197 14.37 -14.80 -3.03
N ILE A 198 13.28 -14.97 -2.27
CA ILE A 198 13.26 -14.77 -0.81
C ILE A 198 13.71 -16.03 -0.07
N GLY A 199 13.35 -17.21 -0.60
CA GLY A 199 13.71 -18.51 -0.02
C GLY A 199 12.54 -19.21 0.66
N GLU A 200 12.85 -20.01 1.67
CA GLU A 200 11.86 -20.75 2.47
C GLU A 200 10.94 -19.78 3.25
N GLY A 201 9.73 -20.24 3.55
CA GLY A 201 8.75 -19.50 4.34
C GLY A 201 7.40 -19.31 3.63
N TYR A 202 6.48 -18.63 4.31
CA TYR A 202 5.13 -18.36 3.85
C TYR A 202 4.89 -16.86 3.74
N TRP A 203 4.56 -16.41 2.54
CA TRP A 203 4.52 -15.00 2.17
C TRP A 203 3.22 -14.65 1.46
N SER A 204 2.65 -13.50 1.79
CA SER A 204 1.67 -12.81 0.96
C SER A 204 2.40 -11.84 0.04
N VAL A 205 2.09 -11.86 -1.24
CA VAL A 205 2.68 -11.03 -2.28
C VAL A 205 1.58 -10.26 -3.00
N ASP A 206 1.65 -8.94 -2.94
CA ASP A 206 0.64 -8.05 -3.49
C ASP A 206 1.09 -7.42 -4.81
N PHE A 207 0.19 -7.43 -5.79
CA PHE A 207 0.37 -6.85 -7.11
C PHE A 207 -0.70 -5.80 -7.40
N ALA A 208 -0.33 -4.76 -8.14
CA ALA A 208 -1.27 -3.76 -8.65
C ALA A 208 -1.05 -3.49 -10.13
N LYS A 209 -2.13 -3.26 -10.87
CA LYS A 209 -2.07 -2.91 -12.29
C LYS A 209 -1.96 -1.40 -12.49
N GLY A 210 -0.93 -0.97 -13.21
CA GLY A 210 -0.76 0.41 -13.64
C GLY A 210 -1.68 0.77 -14.81
N GLN A 211 -1.93 2.06 -15.01
CA GLN A 211 -2.64 2.59 -16.19
C GLN A 211 -1.89 2.35 -17.51
N ASP A 212 -0.60 2.04 -17.42
CA ASP A 212 0.24 1.57 -18.52
C ASP A 212 0.00 0.10 -18.90
N GLY A 213 -0.88 -0.59 -18.18
CA GLY A 213 -1.21 -2.01 -18.37
C GLY A 213 -0.23 -2.98 -17.70
N VAL A 214 0.81 -2.48 -17.02
CA VAL A 214 1.83 -3.31 -16.36
C VAL A 214 1.39 -3.72 -14.96
N TRP A 215 1.62 -4.98 -14.61
CA TRP A 215 1.47 -5.46 -13.23
C TRP A 215 2.75 -5.25 -12.44
N TYR A 216 2.64 -4.55 -11.32
CA TYR A 216 3.74 -4.22 -10.43
C TYR A 216 3.63 -4.99 -9.13
N PHE A 217 4.75 -5.55 -8.67
CA PHE A 217 4.92 -5.97 -7.28
C PHE A 217 4.92 -4.72 -6.39
N ILE A 218 3.95 -4.64 -5.49
CA ILE A 218 3.75 -3.46 -4.64
C ILE A 218 3.94 -3.75 -3.15
N ASP A 219 3.78 -4.98 -2.68
CA ASP A 219 3.98 -5.26 -1.27
C ASP A 219 4.22 -6.74 -0.98
N MET A 220 4.83 -7.03 0.16
CA MET A 220 4.88 -8.37 0.71
C MET A 220 4.86 -8.35 2.23
N ALA A 221 4.29 -9.40 2.82
CA ALA A 221 4.27 -9.62 4.25
C ALA A 221 4.32 -11.13 4.55
N GLU A 222 4.53 -11.50 5.80
CA GLU A 222 4.35 -12.88 6.24
C GLU A 222 2.92 -13.32 5.96
N GLY A 223 2.75 -14.51 5.38
CA GLY A 223 1.44 -15.04 5.03
C GLY A 223 0.54 -15.23 6.24
N GLU A 224 1.11 -15.60 7.39
CA GLU A 224 0.38 -15.78 8.67
C GLU A 224 -0.19 -14.48 9.23
N GLN A 225 0.39 -13.33 8.86
CA GLN A 225 -0.05 -12.01 9.30
C GLN A 225 -0.95 -11.32 8.28
N SER A 226 -1.17 -11.95 7.13
CA SER A 226 -1.90 -11.36 6.02
C SER A 226 -3.35 -11.81 6.04
N TRP A 227 -4.27 -10.87 5.79
CA TRP A 227 -5.68 -11.23 5.60
C TRP A 227 -5.82 -12.24 4.45
N HIS A 228 -6.45 -13.35 4.76
CA HIS A 228 -6.72 -14.48 3.89
C HIS A 228 -8.19 -14.88 4.12
N PRO A 229 -9.03 -14.99 3.07
CA PRO A 229 -10.41 -15.46 3.26
C PRO A 229 -10.41 -16.91 3.73
N ASP A 230 -11.34 -17.29 4.60
CA ASP A 230 -11.48 -18.72 4.94
C ASP A 230 -11.67 -19.51 3.64
N HIS A 231 -10.82 -20.52 3.43
CA HIS A 231 -11.09 -21.47 2.36
C HIS A 231 -12.37 -22.20 2.76
N GLU A 232 -13.47 -22.02 2.00
CA GLU A 232 -14.47 -23.09 1.99
C GLU A 232 -13.75 -24.34 1.45
N PRO A 233 -13.75 -25.45 2.21
CA PRO A 233 -13.08 -26.69 1.84
C PRO A 233 -13.63 -27.31 0.54
#